data_AF-F3QZ32-F1
#
_entry.id   AF-F3QZ32-F1
#
_cell.length_a   1.000
_cell.length_b   1.000
_cell.length_c   1.000
_cell.angle_alpha   90.00
_cell.angle_beta   90.00
_cell.angle_gamma   90.00
#
_symmetry.space_group_name_H-M   'P 1'
#
loop_
_entity.id
_entity.type
_entity.pdbx_description
1 polymer ?
#
loop_
_entity_poly.entity_id
_entity_poly.type
_entity_poly.pdbx_seq_one_letter_code
_entity_poly.pdbx_strand_id
1 'polypeptide(L)'
;MTMKTNIYRLMGCGVMAAAVSSVSLTGCQDFFEQDSDRIIFADGGHLNNPTDTVYSMVGILQKMQALADRSVLLGEVRGDLVDVNEYTSADLRDIALFELDDSANVYNQPRDYYAVINNCNYYIARADTALKDNRNEKVFMREYAAAKTFRAWTYLQLVLAYGKVPFVTEPILLSGDLERDYPKLEVKDICEWLISDLVPVADEDIPLFNGLSVDSRLAYVPTKIMLGDLCLWAGRYREAAQWYYRYISMRNGEQSAYALGTNGSSWNRDEKDYKSWSDSYSGMLTSEGYAADAELISLIACPTGMAELNYSQLRNIFNSTNENAYRPELSPSGALTDLSESQVYCNYSTANEVTYAPEELPDGRGDLRLPSIVQEGSVNYDNAWRPSQTVLKYSSANVRIYRRAMVYLRMAEALNRAGYPRFAYEILADGVNDSIVRARILPYCPTLEDSAFVQGFSFPENRYVVRCLDTKATDINTMGLHSRGSGWTEFNEHYAFPVAPEGVADTLQYQMEKVEDMLVDEGALELAFEGQRFYDLMRVALRRNDPAYLAEKIYARRGEDRRGEMRSLIKAQLADKHSWYLSWRGQIGY
;
A
#
# COMPACT_ATOMS: atom_id res chain seq x y z
N MET A 1 -2.75 69.35 22.26
CA MET A 1 -3.28 69.71 23.59
C MET A 1 -4.50 68.83 23.86
N THR A 2 -4.58 68.02 24.91
CA THR A 2 -3.62 67.75 26.01
C THR A 2 -3.94 66.37 26.60
N MET A 3 -2.94 65.56 26.96
CA MET A 3 -3.17 64.37 27.80
C MET A 3 -3.73 64.79 29.15
N LYS A 4 -4.54 63.92 29.79
CA LYS A 4 -4.47 63.74 31.25
C LYS A 4 -4.96 62.37 31.70
N THR A 5 -3.99 61.55 32.10
CA THR A 5 -4.14 60.32 32.87
C THR A 5 -4.77 60.59 34.24
N ASN A 6 -5.51 59.63 34.79
CA ASN A 6 -5.60 59.43 36.23
C ASN A 6 -5.78 57.94 36.56
N ILE A 7 -5.08 57.48 37.60
CA ILE A 7 -5.00 56.08 38.07
C ILE A 7 -5.40 56.09 39.57
N TYR A 8 -5.67 54.90 40.12
CA TYR A 8 -5.92 54.57 41.54
C TYR A 8 -7.39 54.76 42.00
N ARG A 9 -7.99 53.86 42.81
CA ARG A 9 -7.41 52.77 43.64
C ARG A 9 -8.40 51.64 43.99
N LEU A 10 -7.85 50.42 44.00
CA LEU A 10 -8.16 49.12 44.64
C LEU A 10 -9.36 48.88 45.60
N MET A 11 -9.71 47.57 45.66
CA MET A 11 -10.44 46.78 46.70
C MET A 11 -11.97 47.01 46.77
N GLY A 12 -12.86 46.00 46.82
CA GLY A 12 -12.73 44.54 47.00
C GLY A 12 -13.42 44.09 48.30
N CYS A 13 -14.22 43.01 48.40
CA CYS A 13 -14.59 41.90 47.49
C CYS A 13 -16.02 41.41 47.88
N GLY A 14 -16.72 40.47 47.25
CA GLY A 14 -16.48 39.59 46.08
C GLY A 14 -17.40 38.36 46.14
N VAL A 15 -17.79 37.78 45.00
CA VAL A 15 -18.36 36.42 44.86
C VAL A 15 -17.95 35.90 43.47
N MET A 16 -16.96 35.01 43.40
CA MET A 16 -16.76 34.19 42.19
C MET A 16 -17.54 32.89 42.36
N ALA A 17 -18.68 32.79 41.68
CA ALA A 17 -19.24 31.50 41.34
C ALA A 17 -18.33 30.85 40.29
N ALA A 18 -17.77 29.68 40.59
CA ALA A 18 -17.01 28.91 39.63
C ALA A 18 -17.94 28.34 38.56
N ALA A 19 -18.13 29.10 37.48
CA ALA A 19 -18.69 28.56 36.25
C ALA A 19 -17.65 27.60 35.65
N VAL A 20 -17.85 26.30 35.90
CA VAL A 20 -17.21 25.26 35.11
C VAL A 20 -17.79 25.38 33.71
N SER A 21 -17.05 26.07 32.82
CA SER A 21 -17.38 26.13 31.41
C SER A 21 -17.24 24.72 30.82
N SER A 22 -18.36 24.03 30.73
CA SER A 22 -18.50 22.81 29.92
C SER A 22 -18.18 23.18 28.47
N VAL A 23 -16.97 22.83 28.02
CA VAL A 23 -16.61 22.91 26.60
C VAL A 23 -17.34 21.79 25.89
N SER A 24 -18.53 22.10 25.39
CA SER A 24 -19.31 21.22 24.52
C SER A 24 -18.59 21.11 23.17
N LEU A 25 -17.85 20.02 22.96
CA LEU A 25 -17.17 19.72 21.69
C LEU A 25 -18.17 19.24 20.62
N THR A 26 -19.00 20.14 20.12
CA THR A 26 -19.88 19.89 18.97
C THR A 26 -19.05 19.97 17.67
N GLY A 27 -18.31 18.90 17.37
CA GLY A 27 -17.37 18.85 16.25
C GLY A 27 -17.72 17.86 15.12
N CYS A 28 -18.35 16.73 15.43
CA CYS A 28 -18.56 15.62 14.49
C CYS A 28 -19.33 15.99 13.19
N GLN A 29 -20.07 17.10 13.19
CA GLN A 29 -20.98 17.49 12.11
C GLN A 29 -20.26 17.79 10.78
N ASP A 30 -19.27 18.70 10.77
CA ASP A 30 -18.53 19.12 9.54
C ASP A 30 -18.00 17.94 8.72
N PHE A 31 -17.64 16.88 9.43
CA PHE A 31 -17.01 15.71 8.87
C PHE A 31 -18.07 14.73 8.28
N PHE A 32 -19.24 14.54 8.92
CA PHE A 32 -20.31 13.70 8.39
C PHE A 32 -21.28 14.41 7.42
N GLU A 33 -21.31 15.75 7.39
CA GLU A 33 -22.12 16.49 6.41
C GLU A 33 -21.77 16.06 4.98
N GLN A 34 -22.77 15.90 4.11
CA GLN A 34 -22.56 15.49 2.72
C GLN A 34 -23.23 16.48 1.77
N ASP A 35 -22.43 17.35 1.16
CA ASP A 35 -22.86 18.19 0.05
C ASP A 35 -23.04 17.31 -1.19
N SER A 36 -24.25 16.79 -1.40
CA SER A 36 -24.58 16.03 -2.60
C SER A 36 -26.04 16.20 -2.99
N ASP A 37 -26.29 17.04 -4.00
CA ASP A 37 -27.57 17.14 -4.74
C ASP A 37 -27.93 15.87 -5.55
N ARG A 38 -27.32 14.73 -5.19
CA ARG A 38 -27.61 13.38 -5.70
C ARG A 38 -27.62 12.34 -4.59
N ILE A 39 -28.06 12.72 -3.38
CA ILE A 39 -28.70 11.76 -2.49
C ILE A 39 -29.87 11.16 -3.28
N ILE A 40 -29.78 9.87 -3.59
CA ILE A 40 -30.99 9.08 -3.90
C ILE A 40 -31.81 9.15 -2.62
N PHE A 41 -32.85 9.97 -2.60
CA PHE A 41 -33.75 10.07 -1.46
C PHE A 41 -34.22 8.66 -1.12
N ALA A 42 -33.85 8.18 0.07
CA ALA A 42 -34.16 6.84 0.52
C ALA A 42 -35.69 6.74 0.70
N ASP A 43 -36.38 6.26 -0.33
CA ASP A 43 -37.83 6.18 -0.41
C ASP A 43 -38.34 4.96 0.42
N GLY A 44 -37.95 4.92 1.69
CA GLY A 44 -38.30 3.93 2.72
C GLY A 44 -37.80 2.49 2.51
N GLY A 45 -37.45 2.12 1.28
CA GLY A 45 -37.24 0.74 0.84
C GLY A 45 -36.14 -0.05 1.56
N HIS A 46 -36.33 -1.37 1.59
CA HIS A 46 -35.21 -2.30 1.68
C HIS A 46 -34.58 -2.44 0.28
N LEU A 47 -33.29 -2.72 0.19
CA LEU A 47 -32.66 -3.10 -1.09
C LEU A 47 -33.14 -4.52 -1.41
N ASN A 48 -34.21 -4.64 -2.19
CA ASN A 48 -34.90 -5.90 -2.48
C ASN A 48 -34.94 -6.25 -3.98
N ASN A 49 -34.33 -5.41 -4.83
CA ASN A 49 -34.21 -5.61 -6.26
C ASN A 49 -32.72 -5.65 -6.67
N PRO A 50 -32.28 -6.61 -7.52
CA PRO A 50 -30.94 -6.64 -8.09
C PRO A 50 -30.44 -5.30 -8.67
N THR A 51 -31.31 -4.51 -9.30
CA THR A 51 -30.92 -3.23 -9.93
C THR A 51 -30.45 -2.19 -8.91
N ASP A 52 -31.10 -2.12 -7.75
CA ASP A 52 -30.77 -1.14 -6.69
C ASP A 52 -29.40 -1.43 -6.06
N THR A 53 -29.02 -2.72 -6.05
CA THR A 53 -27.70 -3.17 -5.61
C THR A 53 -26.60 -2.75 -6.58
N VAL A 54 -26.81 -2.86 -7.90
CA VAL A 54 -25.85 -2.35 -8.90
C VAL A 54 -25.61 -0.85 -8.69
N TYR A 55 -26.67 -0.06 -8.53
CA TYR A 55 -26.54 1.39 -8.30
C TYR A 55 -25.84 1.72 -6.98
N SER A 56 -26.13 1.00 -5.91
CA SER A 56 -25.50 1.21 -4.60
C SER A 56 -24.00 0.91 -4.64
N MET A 57 -23.59 -0.21 -5.26
CA MET A 57 -22.18 -0.57 -5.40
C MET A 57 -21.43 0.40 -6.32
N VAL A 58 -22.04 0.83 -7.44
CA VAL A 58 -21.48 1.88 -8.30
C VAL A 58 -21.35 3.21 -7.54
N GLY A 59 -22.29 3.54 -6.66
CA GLY A 59 -22.18 4.71 -5.76
C GLY A 59 -20.98 4.62 -4.82
N ILE A 60 -20.72 3.46 -4.22
CA ILE A 60 -19.51 3.22 -3.41
C ILE A 60 -18.24 3.39 -4.25
N LEU A 61 -18.19 2.79 -5.44
CA LEU A 61 -17.05 2.92 -6.37
C LEU A 61 -16.80 4.40 -6.77
N GLN A 62 -17.85 5.19 -7.01
CA GLN A 62 -17.71 6.63 -7.30
C GLN A 62 -17.15 7.42 -6.11
N LYS A 63 -17.50 7.06 -4.86
CA LYS A 63 -16.91 7.69 -3.67
C LYS A 63 -15.45 7.26 -3.45
N MET A 64 -15.09 6.02 -3.80
CA MET A 64 -13.69 5.54 -3.75
C MET A 64 -12.76 6.36 -4.65
N GLN A 65 -13.24 6.91 -5.77
CA GLN A 65 -12.44 7.78 -6.66
C GLN A 65 -11.88 9.02 -5.95
N ALA A 66 -12.60 9.59 -4.97
CA ALA A 66 -12.11 10.73 -4.18
C ALA A 66 -10.94 10.36 -3.23
N LEU A 67 -10.72 9.06 -2.99
CA LEU A 67 -9.60 8.54 -2.19
C LEU A 67 -8.39 8.14 -3.04
N ALA A 68 -8.52 8.12 -4.37
CA ALA A 68 -7.56 7.51 -5.29
C ALA A 68 -6.16 8.13 -5.17
N ASP A 69 -6.01 9.42 -5.45
CA ASP A 69 -4.72 10.11 -5.36
C ASP A 69 -4.16 10.06 -3.94
N ARG A 70 -5.03 10.23 -2.94
CA ARG A 70 -4.66 10.26 -1.52
C ARG A 70 -4.10 8.92 -1.02
N SER A 71 -4.64 7.80 -1.51
CA SER A 71 -4.16 6.44 -1.20
C SER A 71 -2.72 6.19 -1.66
N VAL A 72 -2.25 6.98 -2.64
CA VAL A 72 -0.86 6.98 -3.08
C VAL A 72 -0.04 8.04 -2.35
N LEU A 73 -0.46 9.31 -2.44
CA LEU A 73 0.39 10.44 -2.10
C LEU A 73 0.75 10.46 -0.61
N LEU A 74 -0.20 10.11 0.27
CA LEU A 74 0.08 10.02 1.70
C LEU A 74 1.04 8.87 2.06
N GLY A 75 1.17 7.85 1.22
CA GLY A 75 2.09 6.73 1.42
C GLY A 75 3.48 6.96 0.81
N GLU A 76 3.57 7.69 -0.31
CA GLU A 76 4.85 7.88 -1.02
C GLU A 76 5.54 9.20 -0.65
N VAL A 77 4.81 10.32 -0.57
CA VAL A 77 5.39 11.67 -0.39
C VAL A 77 5.95 11.87 1.01
N ARG A 78 5.37 11.23 2.03
CA ARG A 78 5.94 11.15 3.38
C ARG A 78 7.13 10.18 3.46
N GLY A 79 7.31 9.30 2.48
CA GLY A 79 8.36 8.29 2.44
C GLY A 79 9.73 8.85 2.03
N ASP A 80 10.62 7.92 1.72
CA ASP A 80 12.00 8.11 1.27
C ASP A 80 12.17 7.97 -0.25
N LEU A 81 11.24 7.32 -0.97
CA LEU A 81 11.39 6.96 -2.40
C LEU A 81 10.98 8.04 -3.42
N VAL A 82 10.37 9.13 -2.94
CA VAL A 82 9.98 10.28 -3.75
C VAL A 82 10.53 11.56 -3.11
N ASP A 83 10.99 12.53 -3.93
CA ASP A 83 11.32 13.88 -3.46
C ASP A 83 10.56 14.98 -4.23
N VAL A 84 10.48 16.14 -3.57
CA VAL A 84 9.88 17.37 -4.08
C VAL A 84 10.91 18.19 -4.84
N ASN A 85 10.47 18.86 -5.89
CA ASN A 85 11.29 19.69 -6.77
C ASN A 85 10.79 21.16 -6.77
N GLU A 86 11.22 21.98 -7.74
CA GLU A 86 10.85 23.39 -7.86
C GLU A 86 9.40 23.63 -8.36
N TYR A 87 8.76 22.60 -8.94
CA TYR A 87 7.40 22.64 -9.49
C TYR A 87 6.34 22.09 -8.54
N THR A 88 6.74 21.35 -7.50
CA THR A 88 5.82 20.78 -6.49
C THR A 88 4.97 21.87 -5.83
N SER A 89 3.65 21.67 -5.85
CA SER A 89 2.66 22.45 -5.12
C SER A 89 2.95 22.56 -3.62
N ALA A 90 2.38 23.58 -2.97
CA ALA A 90 2.47 23.75 -1.52
C ALA A 90 1.89 22.53 -0.79
N ASP A 91 0.70 22.07 -1.16
CA ASP A 91 0.04 20.93 -0.53
C ASP A 91 0.90 19.65 -0.49
N LEU A 92 1.58 19.33 -1.59
CA LEU A 92 2.50 18.18 -1.65
C LEU A 92 3.79 18.42 -0.87
N ARG A 93 4.28 19.66 -0.81
CA ARG A 93 5.47 20.03 -0.04
C ARG A 93 5.23 19.94 1.47
N ASP A 94 4.07 20.39 1.93
CA ASP A 94 3.66 20.31 3.33
C ASP A 94 3.54 18.84 3.79
N ILE A 95 3.02 17.95 2.92
CA ILE A 95 3.04 16.50 3.15
C ILE A 95 4.47 15.98 3.25
N ALA A 96 5.35 16.37 2.32
CA ALA A 96 6.73 15.89 2.27
C ALA A 96 7.57 16.34 3.48
N LEU A 97 7.22 17.46 4.10
CA LEU A 97 7.93 18.07 5.24
C LEU A 97 7.24 17.81 6.60
N PHE A 98 6.07 17.17 6.62
CA PHE A 98 5.25 16.97 7.83
C PHE A 98 4.82 18.31 8.47
N GLU A 99 4.46 19.28 7.62
CA GLU A 99 4.07 20.65 7.99
C GLU A 99 2.60 20.97 7.61
N LEU A 100 1.75 19.94 7.45
CA LEU A 100 0.37 20.12 6.98
C LEU A 100 -0.47 21.02 7.89
N ASP A 101 -1.18 21.97 7.28
CA ASP A 101 -2.28 22.71 7.92
C ASP A 101 -3.48 21.77 8.14
N ASP A 102 -4.02 21.84 9.37
CA ASP A 102 -5.17 21.10 9.91
C ASP A 102 -6.47 21.20 9.11
N SER A 103 -6.58 22.12 8.14
CA SER A 103 -7.81 22.29 7.35
C SER A 103 -7.67 22.86 5.94
N ALA A 104 -6.51 23.37 5.55
CA ALA A 104 -6.31 23.96 4.21
C ALA A 104 -5.87 22.95 3.14
N ASN A 105 -5.14 21.90 3.53
CA ASN A 105 -4.46 21.02 2.58
C ASN A 105 -5.46 20.13 1.80
N VAL A 106 -5.36 20.10 0.47
CA VAL A 106 -6.31 19.37 -0.40
C VAL A 106 -6.32 17.85 -0.19
N TYR A 107 -5.25 17.30 0.37
CA TYR A 107 -5.14 15.88 0.69
C TYR A 107 -5.51 15.57 2.15
N ASN A 108 -5.61 16.57 3.04
CA ASN A 108 -6.06 16.41 4.44
C ASN A 108 -7.60 16.49 4.55
N GLN A 109 -8.29 15.52 3.96
CA GLN A 109 -9.76 15.49 3.90
C GLN A 109 -10.33 14.17 4.47
N PRO A 110 -10.59 14.09 5.80
CA PRO A 110 -11.17 12.90 6.41
C PRO A 110 -12.63 12.66 5.97
N ARG A 111 -13.33 13.72 5.55
CA ARG A 111 -14.71 13.72 5.03
C ARG A 111 -14.93 12.67 3.93
N ASP A 112 -14.02 12.58 2.97
CA ASP A 112 -14.14 11.64 1.83
C ASP A 112 -14.13 10.18 2.29
N TYR A 113 -13.32 9.84 3.29
CA TYR A 113 -13.19 8.47 3.78
C TYR A 113 -14.52 7.97 4.34
N TYR A 114 -15.21 8.78 5.15
CA TYR A 114 -16.49 8.32 5.66
C TYR A 114 -17.67 8.61 4.74
N ALA A 115 -17.51 9.43 3.69
CA ALA A 115 -18.46 9.39 2.59
C ALA A 115 -18.51 7.96 1.99
N VAL A 116 -17.36 7.27 1.85
CA VAL A 116 -17.32 5.84 1.51
C VAL A 116 -17.87 4.96 2.64
N ILE A 117 -17.41 5.12 3.88
CA ILE A 117 -17.85 4.29 5.02
C ILE A 117 -19.38 4.36 5.22
N ASN A 118 -19.99 5.54 5.15
CA ASN A 118 -21.43 5.70 5.34
C ASN A 118 -22.23 5.03 4.20
N ASN A 119 -21.75 5.11 2.96
CA ASN A 119 -22.37 4.38 1.83
C ASN A 119 -22.24 2.85 2.01
N CYS A 120 -21.11 2.37 2.53
CA CYS A 120 -20.94 0.96 2.88
C CYS A 120 -21.88 0.55 4.02
N ASN A 121 -21.94 1.32 5.11
CA ASN A 121 -22.85 1.08 6.25
C ASN A 121 -24.31 1.07 5.81
N TYR A 122 -24.71 1.98 4.91
CA TYR A 122 -26.05 2.01 4.33
C TYR A 122 -26.38 0.73 3.58
N TYR A 123 -25.48 0.28 2.70
CA TYR A 123 -25.65 -0.97 1.97
C TYR A 123 -25.75 -2.18 2.91
N ILE A 124 -24.81 -2.29 3.85
CA ILE A 124 -24.73 -3.37 4.85
C ILE A 124 -26.00 -3.44 5.70
N ALA A 125 -26.59 -2.31 6.07
CA ALA A 125 -27.81 -2.25 6.88
C ALA A 125 -29.12 -2.47 6.09
N ARG A 126 -29.10 -2.39 4.74
CA ARG A 126 -30.30 -2.44 3.90
C ARG A 126 -30.37 -3.62 2.92
N ALA A 127 -29.26 -4.33 2.69
CA ALA A 127 -29.21 -5.51 1.82
C ALA A 127 -29.85 -6.74 2.48
N ASP A 128 -30.85 -7.33 1.82
CA ASP A 128 -31.47 -8.58 2.27
C ASP A 128 -30.58 -9.80 1.97
N THR A 129 -29.64 -10.10 2.87
CA THR A 129 -28.73 -11.25 2.78
C THR A 129 -29.43 -12.63 2.81
N ALA A 130 -30.74 -12.68 3.05
CA ALA A 130 -31.56 -13.89 2.95
C ALA A 130 -32.29 -14.01 1.59
N LEU A 131 -32.36 -12.96 0.78
CA LEU A 131 -32.97 -12.99 -0.55
C LEU A 131 -32.22 -13.94 -1.47
N LYS A 132 -32.98 -14.75 -2.24
CA LYS A 132 -32.45 -15.73 -3.18
C LYS A 132 -33.06 -15.61 -4.57
N ASP A 133 -32.29 -15.97 -5.58
CA ASP A 133 -32.76 -16.08 -6.96
C ASP A 133 -33.49 -17.41 -7.22
N ASN A 134 -33.96 -17.60 -8.46
CA ASN A 134 -34.64 -18.83 -8.90
C ASN A 134 -33.75 -20.09 -8.90
N ARG A 135 -32.43 -19.95 -8.73
CA ARG A 135 -31.46 -21.05 -8.56
C ARG A 135 -31.11 -21.29 -7.09
N ASN A 136 -31.79 -20.59 -6.16
CA ASN A 136 -31.56 -20.66 -4.71
C ASN A 136 -30.15 -20.13 -4.30
N GLU A 137 -29.51 -19.33 -5.17
CA GLU A 137 -28.29 -18.57 -4.89
C GLU A 137 -28.67 -17.29 -4.13
N LYS A 138 -27.89 -16.88 -3.12
CA LYS A 138 -28.17 -15.63 -2.38
C LYS A 138 -27.82 -14.41 -3.25
N VAL A 139 -28.76 -13.48 -3.41
CA VAL A 139 -28.65 -12.40 -4.41
C VAL A 139 -27.59 -11.36 -4.05
N PHE A 140 -27.43 -11.01 -2.77
CA PHE A 140 -26.64 -9.85 -2.34
C PHE A 140 -25.37 -10.18 -1.54
N MET A 141 -25.00 -11.45 -1.36
CA MET A 141 -23.88 -11.79 -0.47
C MET A 141 -22.52 -11.30 -0.99
N ARG A 142 -22.32 -11.33 -2.30
CA ARG A 142 -21.07 -10.90 -2.95
C ARG A 142 -20.86 -9.39 -2.74
N GLU A 143 -21.91 -8.61 -2.96
CA GLU A 143 -21.94 -7.17 -2.79
C GLU A 143 -21.88 -6.77 -1.32
N TYR A 144 -22.53 -7.54 -0.44
CA TYR A 144 -22.42 -7.37 1.01
C TYR A 144 -20.98 -7.61 1.50
N ALA A 145 -20.33 -8.68 1.03
CA ALA A 145 -18.91 -8.94 1.31
C ALA A 145 -18.00 -7.83 0.77
N ALA A 146 -18.26 -7.34 -0.45
CA ALA A 146 -17.52 -6.24 -1.07
C ALA A 146 -17.70 -4.91 -0.31
N ALA A 147 -18.92 -4.55 0.10
CA ALA A 147 -19.20 -3.35 0.88
C ALA A 147 -18.51 -3.39 2.26
N LYS A 148 -18.51 -4.54 2.94
CA LYS A 148 -17.75 -4.73 4.18
C LYS A 148 -16.24 -4.61 3.95
N THR A 149 -15.74 -5.15 2.84
CA THR A 149 -14.32 -5.09 2.48
C THR A 149 -13.88 -3.66 2.14
N PHE A 150 -14.69 -2.89 1.41
CA PHE A 150 -14.40 -1.46 1.18
C PHE A 150 -14.48 -0.63 2.46
N ARG A 151 -15.45 -0.89 3.35
CA ARG A 151 -15.46 -0.28 4.69
C ARG A 151 -14.15 -0.55 5.43
N ALA A 152 -13.69 -1.80 5.41
CA ALA A 152 -12.47 -2.21 6.09
C ALA A 152 -11.20 -1.58 5.48
N TRP A 153 -11.08 -1.58 4.14
CA TRP A 153 -9.99 -0.92 3.43
C TRP A 153 -9.96 0.57 3.74
N THR A 154 -11.11 1.23 3.65
CA THR A 154 -11.23 2.67 3.90
C THR A 154 -10.88 3.03 5.34
N TYR A 155 -11.34 2.23 6.31
CA TYR A 155 -10.95 2.41 7.71
C TYR A 155 -9.47 2.18 7.94
N LEU A 156 -8.84 1.21 7.27
CA LEU A 156 -7.39 0.99 7.36
C LEU A 156 -6.65 2.21 6.79
N GLN A 157 -6.96 2.66 5.58
CA GLN A 157 -6.33 3.85 5.00
C GLN A 157 -6.50 5.11 5.87
N LEU A 158 -7.70 5.29 6.43
CA LEU A 158 -8.01 6.39 7.35
C LEU A 158 -7.19 6.29 8.65
N VAL A 159 -7.20 5.16 9.34
CA VAL A 159 -6.48 5.04 10.63
C VAL A 159 -4.95 5.00 10.46
N LEU A 160 -4.43 4.59 9.30
CA LEU A 160 -3.01 4.73 8.98
C LEU A 160 -2.60 6.18 8.69
N ALA A 161 -3.51 6.98 8.11
CA ALA A 161 -3.25 8.41 7.89
C ALA A 161 -3.35 9.25 9.18
N TYR A 162 -4.36 9.03 10.02
CA TYR A 162 -4.68 9.88 11.18
C TYR A 162 -4.42 9.22 12.55
N GLY A 163 -4.11 7.93 12.62
CA GLY A 163 -3.69 7.22 13.84
C GLY A 163 -4.82 6.88 14.82
N LYS A 164 -5.74 7.82 15.08
CA LYS A 164 -6.88 7.69 16.00
C LYS A 164 -8.12 8.40 15.46
N VAL A 165 -9.19 7.63 15.21
CA VAL A 165 -10.34 8.11 14.42
C VAL A 165 -11.68 7.63 14.99
N PRO A 166 -12.77 8.45 14.90
CA PRO A 166 -14.12 8.01 15.21
C PRO A 166 -14.53 6.72 14.49
N PHE A 167 -15.08 5.74 15.22
CA PHE A 167 -15.46 4.45 14.66
C PHE A 167 -16.99 4.30 14.56
N VAL A 168 -17.49 4.05 13.34
CA VAL A 168 -18.90 4.09 12.98
C VAL A 168 -19.27 2.94 12.04
N THR A 169 -20.16 2.06 12.51
CA THR A 169 -20.58 0.85 11.81
C THR A 169 -22.01 0.91 11.28
N GLU A 170 -22.79 1.87 11.77
CA GLU A 170 -24.19 2.12 11.40
C GLU A 170 -24.30 3.25 10.37
N PRO A 171 -25.35 3.27 9.52
CA PRO A 171 -25.58 4.37 8.61
C PRO A 171 -26.04 5.63 9.35
N ILE A 172 -25.45 6.76 8.99
CA ILE A 172 -25.84 8.11 9.42
C ILE A 172 -26.82 8.65 8.38
N LEU A 173 -28.05 8.91 8.82
CA LEU A 173 -29.19 9.25 7.96
C LEU A 173 -29.80 10.61 8.28
N LEU A 174 -29.71 11.05 9.53
CA LEU A 174 -30.37 12.26 10.04
C LEU A 174 -29.35 13.17 10.73
N SER A 175 -29.66 14.47 10.81
CA SER A 175 -28.80 15.45 11.49
C SER A 175 -28.51 15.10 12.96
N GLY A 176 -29.47 14.49 13.67
CA GLY A 176 -29.26 14.00 15.04
C GLY A 176 -28.32 12.81 15.19
N ASP A 177 -27.95 12.12 14.10
CA ASP A 177 -26.89 11.10 14.12
C ASP A 177 -25.50 11.74 14.03
N LEU A 178 -25.39 12.94 13.46
CA LEU A 178 -24.14 13.72 13.36
C LEU A 178 -23.66 14.22 14.74
N GLU A 179 -24.60 14.43 15.67
CA GLU A 179 -24.33 14.95 17.02
C GLU A 179 -23.89 13.87 18.03
N ARG A 180 -23.84 12.59 17.62
CA ARG A 180 -23.45 11.49 18.53
C ARG A 180 -21.95 11.52 18.80
N ASP A 181 -21.58 11.22 20.04
CA ASP A 181 -20.20 10.93 20.42
C ASP A 181 -19.86 9.49 20.00
N TYR A 182 -18.93 9.35 19.05
CA TYR A 182 -18.50 8.08 18.51
C TYR A 182 -17.13 7.69 19.10
N PRO A 183 -16.95 6.42 19.54
CA PRO A 183 -15.70 6.00 20.16
C PRO A 183 -14.54 6.15 19.16
N LYS A 184 -13.49 6.86 19.57
CA LYS A 184 -12.27 7.01 18.78
C LYS A 184 -11.35 5.82 19.02
N LEU A 185 -11.11 5.02 17.98
CA LEU A 185 -10.28 3.83 18.02
C LEU A 185 -8.95 4.05 17.29
N GLU A 186 -7.94 3.29 17.71
CA GLU A 186 -6.59 3.30 17.13
C GLU A 186 -6.41 2.10 16.18
N VAL A 187 -5.30 2.09 15.41
CA VAL A 187 -5.04 1.13 14.32
C VAL A 187 -5.36 -0.32 14.71
N LYS A 188 -4.87 -0.78 15.87
CA LYS A 188 -5.05 -2.18 16.31
C LYS A 188 -6.50 -2.53 16.61
N ASP A 189 -7.21 -1.68 17.36
CA ASP A 189 -8.58 -1.96 17.78
C ASP A 189 -9.55 -1.97 16.59
N ILE A 190 -9.33 -1.06 15.63
CA ILE A 190 -10.04 -1.06 14.34
C ILE A 190 -9.76 -2.35 13.56
N CYS A 191 -8.49 -2.80 13.51
CA CYS A 191 -8.15 -4.04 12.82
C CYS A 191 -8.82 -5.28 13.44
N GLU A 192 -8.77 -5.45 14.77
CA GLU A 192 -9.37 -6.61 15.45
C GLU A 192 -10.90 -6.68 15.26
N TRP A 193 -11.58 -5.52 15.27
CA TRP A 193 -13.01 -5.46 14.97
C TRP A 193 -13.29 -5.84 13.51
N LEU A 194 -12.56 -5.26 12.56
CA LEU A 194 -12.77 -5.50 11.12
C LEU A 194 -12.42 -6.95 10.71
N ILE A 195 -11.42 -7.59 11.34
CA ILE A 195 -11.15 -9.02 11.12
C ILE A 195 -12.38 -9.84 11.52
N SER A 196 -12.92 -9.58 12.72
CA SER A 196 -14.10 -10.27 13.24
C SER A 196 -15.33 -10.08 12.34
N ASP A 197 -15.46 -8.91 11.73
CA ASP A 197 -16.53 -8.55 10.80
C ASP A 197 -16.37 -9.20 9.40
N LEU A 198 -15.13 -9.34 8.89
CA LEU A 198 -14.84 -9.88 7.56
C LEU A 198 -14.70 -11.41 7.49
N VAL A 199 -14.22 -12.07 8.55
CA VAL A 199 -14.02 -13.54 8.55
C VAL A 199 -15.27 -14.32 8.09
N PRO A 200 -16.51 -14.00 8.52
CA PRO A 200 -17.71 -14.70 8.08
C PRO A 200 -18.04 -14.60 6.57
N VAL A 201 -17.42 -13.66 5.85
CA VAL A 201 -17.65 -13.42 4.41
C VAL A 201 -16.35 -13.58 3.58
N ALA A 202 -15.30 -14.17 4.17
CA ALA A 202 -13.98 -14.29 3.55
C ALA A 202 -13.94 -15.17 2.29
N ASP A 203 -14.93 -16.05 2.12
CA ASP A 203 -15.06 -17.00 1.01
C ASP A 203 -16.22 -16.68 0.05
N GLU A 204 -16.88 -15.53 0.21
CA GLU A 204 -17.80 -15.00 -0.80
C GLU A 204 -17.02 -14.51 -2.03
N ASP A 205 -17.55 -14.75 -3.24
CA ASP A 205 -16.93 -14.28 -4.48
C ASP A 205 -17.01 -12.75 -4.62
N ILE A 206 -16.09 -12.19 -5.40
CA ILE A 206 -16.19 -10.81 -5.87
C ILE A 206 -17.43 -10.60 -6.77
N PRO A 207 -18.14 -9.46 -6.64
CA PRO A 207 -19.23 -9.10 -7.54
C PRO A 207 -18.80 -9.04 -9.01
N LEU A 208 -19.73 -9.41 -9.90
CA LEU A 208 -19.51 -9.34 -11.36
C LEU A 208 -20.51 -8.36 -11.98
N PHE A 209 -19.99 -7.28 -12.57
CA PHE A 209 -20.79 -6.23 -13.19
C PHE A 209 -20.36 -5.99 -14.63
N ASN A 210 -21.37 -5.82 -15.51
CA ASN A 210 -21.18 -5.36 -16.88
C ASN A 210 -21.35 -3.83 -16.94
N GLY A 211 -20.58 -3.15 -17.79
CA GLY A 211 -20.72 -1.72 -18.03
C GLY A 211 -19.79 -0.80 -17.22
N LEU A 212 -18.85 -1.35 -16.46
CA LEU A 212 -17.69 -0.59 -15.96
C LEU A 212 -16.66 -0.36 -17.08
N SER A 213 -15.80 0.65 -16.94
CA SER A 213 -14.68 0.95 -17.86
C SER A 213 -13.54 -0.09 -17.78
N VAL A 214 -13.53 -0.90 -16.74
CA VAL A 214 -12.55 -1.96 -16.44
C VAL A 214 -13.27 -3.28 -16.20
N ASP A 215 -12.53 -4.40 -16.19
CA ASP A 215 -13.08 -5.67 -15.71
C ASP A 215 -13.52 -5.52 -14.26
N SER A 216 -14.80 -5.82 -13.97
CA SER A 216 -15.37 -5.65 -12.63
C SER A 216 -14.59 -6.39 -11.53
N ARG A 217 -13.90 -7.48 -11.85
CA ARG A 217 -13.07 -8.24 -10.90
C ARG A 217 -11.87 -7.45 -10.39
N LEU A 218 -11.41 -6.45 -11.15
CA LEU A 218 -10.33 -5.53 -10.76
C LEU A 218 -10.86 -4.34 -9.96
N ALA A 219 -12.16 -4.03 -10.02
CA ALA A 219 -12.74 -2.89 -9.31
C ALA A 219 -12.95 -3.14 -7.80
N TYR A 220 -12.74 -4.36 -7.31
CA TYR A 220 -12.93 -4.75 -5.90
C TYR A 220 -11.63 -5.16 -5.22
N VAL A 221 -11.51 -4.85 -3.93
CA VAL A 221 -10.45 -5.38 -3.07
C VAL A 221 -10.83 -6.80 -2.64
N PRO A 222 -9.98 -7.83 -2.83
CA PRO A 222 -10.29 -9.19 -2.38
C PRO A 222 -10.30 -9.32 -0.84
N THR A 223 -11.40 -9.82 -0.28
CA THR A 223 -11.61 -9.98 1.18
C THR A 223 -10.45 -10.70 1.89
N LYS A 224 -9.88 -11.73 1.24
CA LYS A 224 -8.74 -12.50 1.75
C LYS A 224 -7.46 -11.67 1.89
N ILE A 225 -7.19 -10.76 0.96
CA ILE A 225 -6.03 -9.85 1.07
C ILE A 225 -6.29 -8.83 2.18
N MET A 226 -7.49 -8.27 2.24
CA MET A 226 -7.88 -7.32 3.29
C MET A 226 -7.75 -7.92 4.69
N LEU A 227 -8.16 -9.19 4.88
CA LEU A 227 -7.94 -9.94 6.12
C LEU A 227 -6.44 -10.14 6.43
N GLY A 228 -5.62 -10.41 5.42
CA GLY A 228 -4.17 -10.46 5.54
C GLY A 228 -3.58 -9.14 6.06
N ASP A 229 -3.98 -8.02 5.45
CA ASP A 229 -3.53 -6.67 5.82
C ASP A 229 -3.94 -6.30 7.26
N LEU A 230 -5.21 -6.51 7.62
CA LEU A 230 -5.70 -6.24 8.97
C LEU A 230 -4.99 -7.11 10.01
N CYS A 231 -4.79 -8.41 9.74
CA CYS A 231 -4.03 -9.28 10.63
C CYS A 231 -2.57 -8.83 10.77
N LEU A 232 -1.94 -8.36 9.69
CA LEU A 232 -0.56 -7.86 9.70
C LEU A 232 -0.41 -6.61 10.57
N TRP A 233 -1.38 -5.69 10.51
CA TRP A 233 -1.44 -4.49 11.37
C TRP A 233 -1.87 -4.78 12.82
N ALA A 234 -2.72 -5.79 13.05
CA ALA A 234 -3.08 -6.24 14.40
C ALA A 234 -1.95 -7.00 15.13
N GLY A 235 -0.93 -7.48 14.39
CA GLY A 235 0.15 -8.33 14.90
C GLY A 235 -0.15 -9.83 14.88
N ARG A 236 -1.21 -10.25 14.17
CA ARG A 236 -1.67 -11.64 14.03
C ARG A 236 -0.95 -12.33 12.87
N TYR A 237 0.38 -12.39 12.95
CA TYR A 237 1.27 -12.71 11.83
C TYR A 237 1.03 -14.09 11.20
N ARG A 238 0.78 -15.14 11.99
CA ARG A 238 0.47 -16.49 11.46
C ARG A 238 -0.80 -16.48 10.62
N GLU A 239 -1.84 -15.77 11.07
CA GLU A 239 -3.12 -15.66 10.36
C GLU A 239 -2.97 -14.76 9.12
N ALA A 240 -2.20 -13.68 9.20
CA ALA A 240 -1.90 -12.82 8.04
C ALA A 240 -1.28 -13.63 6.90
N ALA A 241 -0.23 -14.42 7.19
CA ALA A 241 0.42 -15.28 6.22
C ALA A 241 -0.56 -16.30 5.60
N GLN A 242 -1.42 -16.92 6.43
CA GLN A 242 -2.45 -17.85 5.97
C GLN A 242 -3.49 -17.17 5.07
N TRP A 243 -3.92 -15.93 5.36
CA TRP A 243 -4.89 -15.20 4.54
C TRP A 243 -4.32 -14.83 3.16
N TYR A 244 -3.08 -14.34 3.08
CA TYR A 244 -2.42 -14.10 1.79
C TYR A 244 -2.22 -15.40 1.00
N TYR A 245 -1.78 -16.49 1.65
CA TYR A 245 -1.64 -17.79 1.01
C TYR A 245 -2.98 -18.38 0.53
N ARG A 246 -4.07 -18.22 1.31
CA ARG A 246 -5.43 -18.60 0.88
C ARG A 246 -5.87 -17.81 -0.35
N TYR A 247 -5.48 -16.54 -0.47
CA TYR A 247 -5.71 -15.80 -1.71
C TYR A 247 -4.90 -16.39 -2.88
N ILE A 248 -3.58 -16.55 -2.73
CA ILE A 248 -2.69 -17.06 -3.77
C ILE A 248 -3.12 -18.46 -4.28
N SER A 249 -3.48 -19.37 -3.37
CA SER A 249 -3.87 -20.76 -3.70
C SER A 249 -5.29 -20.91 -4.27
N MET A 250 -6.16 -19.90 -4.12
CA MET A 250 -7.56 -19.93 -4.56
C MET A 250 -7.90 -18.90 -5.65
N ARG A 251 -6.95 -18.02 -6.01
CA ARG A 251 -7.18 -16.88 -6.92
C ARG A 251 -7.77 -17.26 -8.28
N ASN A 252 -7.43 -18.45 -8.79
CA ASN A 252 -7.91 -18.95 -10.07
C ASN A 252 -8.87 -20.14 -9.90
N GLY A 253 -9.59 -20.17 -8.77
CA GLY A 253 -10.46 -21.27 -8.34
C GLY A 253 -9.77 -22.22 -7.36
N GLU A 254 -10.53 -23.21 -6.87
CA GLU A 254 -9.98 -24.26 -6.00
C GLU A 254 -8.84 -25.03 -6.68
N GLN A 255 -7.83 -25.41 -5.91
CA GLN A 255 -6.66 -26.15 -6.38
C GLN A 255 -5.98 -25.51 -7.61
N SER A 256 -5.90 -24.19 -7.63
CA SER A 256 -5.26 -23.45 -8.71
C SER A 256 -3.81 -23.07 -8.36
N ALA A 257 -3.24 -22.15 -9.13
CA ALA A 257 -1.92 -21.57 -8.89
C ALA A 257 -1.95 -20.07 -9.22
N TYR A 258 -1.15 -19.29 -8.50
CA TYR A 258 -0.92 -17.88 -8.78
C TYR A 258 0.55 -17.55 -8.52
N ALA A 259 1.42 -18.28 -9.22
CA ALA A 259 2.87 -18.13 -9.18
C ALA A 259 3.32 -16.72 -9.63
N LEU A 260 4.49 -16.29 -9.19
CA LEU A 260 5.05 -14.95 -9.45
C LEU A 260 5.37 -14.66 -10.93
N GLY A 261 5.38 -15.68 -11.79
CA GLY A 261 5.78 -15.58 -13.18
C GLY A 261 7.29 -15.51 -13.34
N THR A 262 7.75 -15.15 -14.54
CA THR A 262 9.16 -14.97 -14.89
C THR A 262 9.47 -13.59 -15.46
N ASN A 263 8.49 -12.68 -15.42
CA ASN A 263 8.65 -11.30 -15.86
C ASN A 263 9.65 -10.55 -14.98
N GLY A 264 10.66 -9.99 -15.64
CA GLY A 264 11.73 -9.23 -15.02
C GLY A 264 12.51 -8.42 -16.06
N SER A 265 13.52 -7.75 -15.55
CA SER A 265 14.47 -6.92 -16.28
C SER A 265 15.86 -7.53 -16.12
N SER A 266 16.50 -7.85 -17.25
CA SER A 266 17.73 -8.67 -17.21
C SER A 266 18.70 -8.34 -18.33
N TRP A 267 19.98 -8.27 -17.99
CA TRP A 267 21.09 -8.32 -18.95
C TRP A 267 21.04 -9.62 -19.77
N ASN A 268 21.47 -9.56 -21.04
CA ASN A 268 21.52 -10.75 -21.88
C ASN A 268 22.51 -11.78 -21.31
N ARG A 269 22.06 -13.04 -21.16
CA ARG A 269 22.73 -14.10 -20.38
C ARG A 269 24.23 -14.30 -20.70
N ASP A 270 24.61 -14.19 -21.97
CA ASP A 270 26.00 -14.40 -22.42
C ASP A 270 26.71 -13.11 -22.87
N GLU A 271 26.09 -11.94 -22.66
CA GLU A 271 26.65 -10.64 -23.01
C GLU A 271 27.66 -10.19 -21.95
N LYS A 272 28.93 -10.02 -22.35
CA LYS A 272 30.03 -9.61 -21.46
C LYS A 272 30.25 -8.10 -21.40
N ASP A 273 29.59 -7.36 -22.29
CA ASP A 273 29.80 -5.93 -22.50
C ASP A 273 28.77 -5.05 -21.79
N TYR A 274 27.68 -5.63 -21.26
CA TYR A 274 26.58 -4.94 -20.56
C TYR A 274 26.07 -3.69 -21.30
N LYS A 275 25.71 -3.84 -22.59
CA LYS A 275 25.21 -2.77 -23.47
C LYS A 275 23.72 -2.84 -23.76
N SER A 276 23.10 -4.02 -23.60
CA SER A 276 21.67 -4.22 -23.82
C SER A 276 21.05 -5.17 -22.81
N TRP A 277 19.86 -4.81 -22.34
CA TRP A 277 19.06 -5.58 -21.39
C TRP A 277 17.64 -5.75 -21.93
N SER A 278 17.00 -6.85 -21.56
CA SER A 278 15.60 -7.14 -21.90
C SER A 278 14.68 -6.73 -20.76
N ASP A 279 13.64 -5.96 -21.06
CA ASP A 279 12.59 -5.59 -20.12
C ASP A 279 11.29 -6.32 -20.46
N SER A 280 10.83 -7.17 -19.53
CA SER A 280 9.48 -7.74 -19.50
C SER A 280 8.72 -7.35 -18.22
N TYR A 281 9.33 -6.54 -17.36
CA TYR A 281 8.80 -6.05 -16.09
C TYR A 281 7.84 -4.88 -16.31
N SER A 282 8.20 -3.90 -17.14
CA SER A 282 7.36 -2.73 -17.47
C SER A 282 5.99 -3.10 -18.07
N GLY A 283 5.90 -4.21 -18.80
CA GLY A 283 4.64 -4.76 -19.29
C GLY A 283 3.65 -5.15 -18.18
N MET A 284 4.15 -5.63 -17.03
CA MET A 284 3.32 -5.90 -15.86
C MET A 284 2.79 -4.61 -15.21
N LEU A 285 3.57 -3.52 -15.27
CA LEU A 285 3.23 -2.24 -14.66
C LEU A 285 2.17 -1.46 -15.45
N THR A 286 1.90 -1.84 -16.69
CA THR A 286 1.00 -1.11 -17.61
C THR A 286 -0.28 -1.87 -17.96
N SER A 287 -0.31 -3.19 -17.77
CA SER A 287 -1.49 -4.03 -18.04
C SER A 287 -2.64 -3.79 -17.04
N GLU A 288 -3.85 -3.65 -17.57
CA GLU A 288 -5.11 -3.54 -16.80
C GLU A 288 -6.13 -4.61 -17.22
N GLY A 289 -5.65 -5.69 -17.85
CA GLY A 289 -6.48 -6.84 -18.21
C GLY A 289 -6.55 -7.87 -17.08
N TYR A 290 -7.74 -8.45 -16.86
CA TYR A 290 -7.87 -9.64 -16.02
C TYR A 290 -7.32 -10.87 -16.78
N ALA A 291 -6.35 -11.56 -16.20
CA ALA A 291 -5.87 -12.87 -16.62
C ALA A 291 -5.58 -13.74 -15.38
N ALA A 292 -5.32 -15.04 -15.59
CA ALA A 292 -4.99 -15.96 -14.50
C ALA A 292 -3.61 -15.69 -13.90
N ASP A 293 -2.71 -15.15 -14.69
CA ASP A 293 -1.31 -14.81 -14.40
C ASP A 293 -1.06 -13.30 -14.31
N ALA A 294 -2.13 -12.48 -14.37
CA ALA A 294 -2.05 -11.03 -14.30
C ALA A 294 -1.38 -10.55 -13.01
N GLU A 295 -0.46 -9.60 -13.13
CA GLU A 295 0.20 -8.98 -11.98
C GLU A 295 -0.74 -8.04 -11.22
N LEU A 296 -1.65 -7.35 -11.92
CA LEU A 296 -2.67 -6.51 -11.30
C LEU A 296 -3.77 -7.36 -10.64
N ILE A 297 -4.12 -7.02 -9.40
CA ILE A 297 -5.21 -7.64 -8.64
C ILE A 297 -6.42 -6.70 -8.55
N SER A 298 -6.19 -5.43 -8.19
CA SER A 298 -7.25 -4.49 -7.86
C SER A 298 -6.82 -3.05 -8.12
N LEU A 299 -7.76 -2.23 -8.59
CA LEU A 299 -7.61 -0.79 -8.85
C LEU A 299 -8.88 -0.02 -8.47
N ILE A 300 -8.72 1.29 -8.24
CA ILE A 300 -9.82 2.26 -8.26
C ILE A 300 -9.98 2.70 -9.71
N ALA A 301 -11.13 2.39 -10.29
CA ALA A 301 -11.46 2.79 -11.65
C ALA A 301 -11.86 4.28 -11.66
N CYS A 302 -11.04 5.12 -12.29
CA CYS A 302 -11.24 6.57 -12.32
C CYS A 302 -11.74 7.06 -13.70
N PRO A 303 -12.33 8.25 -13.77
CA PRO A 303 -12.67 8.89 -15.05
C PRO A 303 -11.43 9.11 -15.92
N THR A 304 -11.59 9.08 -17.24
CA THR A 304 -10.48 9.31 -18.19
C THR A 304 -10.40 10.76 -18.68
N GLY A 305 -11.49 11.53 -18.62
CA GLY A 305 -11.50 12.94 -18.95
C GLY A 305 -11.08 13.81 -17.75
N MET A 306 -10.07 14.67 -17.92
CA MET A 306 -9.59 15.56 -16.86
C MET A 306 -10.61 16.59 -16.35
N ALA A 307 -11.66 16.86 -17.14
CA ALA A 307 -12.76 17.75 -16.74
C ALA A 307 -13.83 17.02 -15.91
N GLU A 308 -13.70 15.71 -15.71
CA GLU A 308 -14.60 14.91 -14.89
C GLU A 308 -14.20 14.98 -13.41
N LEU A 309 -15.20 15.02 -12.52
CA LEU A 309 -14.97 15.01 -11.08
C LEU A 309 -14.25 13.73 -10.66
N ASN A 310 -13.24 13.85 -9.78
CA ASN A 310 -12.39 12.75 -9.31
C ASN A 310 -11.51 12.10 -10.40
N TYR A 311 -11.16 12.81 -11.48
CA TYR A 311 -10.03 12.43 -12.32
C TYR A 311 -8.73 12.39 -11.50
N SER A 312 -7.96 11.31 -11.61
CA SER A 312 -6.71 11.12 -10.86
C SER A 312 -5.59 11.99 -11.42
N GLN A 313 -5.03 12.89 -10.60
CA GLN A 313 -3.89 13.73 -10.99
C GLN A 313 -2.54 13.02 -10.89
N LEU A 314 -2.48 11.77 -10.39
CA LEU A 314 -1.21 11.04 -10.22
C LEU A 314 -0.38 11.00 -11.50
N ARG A 315 -1.02 10.87 -12.68
CA ARG A 315 -0.33 10.95 -13.97
C ARG A 315 0.35 12.30 -14.21
N ASN A 316 -0.28 13.43 -13.87
CA ASN A 316 0.31 14.77 -14.02
C ASN A 316 1.29 15.11 -12.89
N ILE A 317 1.14 14.50 -11.71
CA ILE A 317 2.03 14.69 -10.58
C ILE A 317 3.37 13.95 -10.80
N PHE A 318 3.33 12.70 -11.28
CA PHE A 318 4.52 11.86 -11.46
C PHE A 318 5.14 11.87 -12.87
N ASN A 319 4.40 12.27 -13.92
CA ASN A 319 4.90 12.20 -15.30
C ASN A 319 4.93 13.56 -15.98
N SER A 320 5.90 13.77 -16.87
CA SER A 320 5.94 14.93 -17.76
C SER A 320 4.84 14.81 -18.82
N THR A 321 3.86 15.72 -18.81
CA THR A 321 2.70 15.71 -19.71
C THR A 321 2.58 17.06 -20.45
N ASN A 322 1.69 17.18 -21.45
CA ASN A 322 1.45 18.49 -22.08
C ASN A 322 0.79 19.46 -21.10
N GLU A 323 -0.01 18.88 -20.19
CA GLU A 323 -0.87 19.52 -19.21
C GLU A 323 -0.08 20.22 -18.11
N ASN A 324 1.02 19.62 -17.64
CA ASN A 324 1.98 20.25 -16.73
C ASN A 324 3.16 20.94 -17.46
N ALA A 325 3.07 21.11 -18.79
CA ALA A 325 4.16 21.64 -19.63
C ALA A 325 5.51 20.90 -19.42
N TYR A 326 5.42 19.57 -19.27
CA TYR A 326 6.48 18.61 -19.02
C TYR A 326 7.23 18.77 -17.68
N ARG A 327 6.57 19.38 -16.68
CA ARG A 327 7.10 19.63 -15.32
C ARG A 327 6.35 18.81 -14.28
N PRO A 328 6.76 17.55 -14.01
CA PRO A 328 6.15 16.75 -12.95
C PRO A 328 6.42 17.38 -11.58
N GLU A 329 5.46 17.26 -10.68
CA GLU A 329 5.56 17.78 -9.31
C GLU A 329 6.42 16.90 -8.41
N LEU A 330 6.55 15.60 -8.72
CA LEU A 330 7.28 14.63 -7.93
C LEU A 330 8.29 13.85 -8.79
N SER A 331 9.46 13.59 -8.22
CA SER A 331 10.54 12.85 -8.87
C SER A 331 11.01 11.67 -8.02
N PRO A 332 11.58 10.61 -8.63
CA PRO A 332 12.31 9.58 -7.92
C PRO A 332 13.34 10.20 -6.98
N SER A 333 13.44 9.65 -5.78
CA SER A 333 14.37 10.16 -4.78
C SER A 333 15.81 9.69 -5.00
N GLY A 334 16.76 10.37 -4.36
CA GLY A 334 18.14 9.87 -4.31
C GLY A 334 18.22 8.52 -3.58
N ALA A 335 17.44 8.33 -2.50
CA ALA A 335 17.41 7.06 -1.78
C ALA A 335 16.99 5.86 -2.65
N LEU A 336 16.05 6.03 -3.57
CA LEU A 336 15.62 4.97 -4.48
C LEU A 336 16.72 4.63 -5.49
N THR A 337 17.42 5.64 -6.02
CA THR A 337 18.59 5.44 -6.90
C THR A 337 19.73 4.76 -6.15
N ASP A 338 20.14 5.28 -5.00
CA ASP A 338 21.20 4.71 -4.14
C ASP A 338 20.87 3.24 -3.78
N LEU A 339 19.60 2.93 -3.48
CA LEU A 339 19.16 1.57 -3.21
C LEU A 339 19.22 0.66 -4.46
N SER A 340 18.76 1.14 -5.62
CA SER A 340 18.80 0.38 -6.87
C SER A 340 20.24 0.06 -7.28
N GLU A 341 21.14 1.04 -7.15
CA GLU A 341 22.55 0.90 -7.51
C GLU A 341 23.37 0.06 -6.53
N SER A 342 22.95 -0.04 -5.26
CA SER A 342 23.62 -0.85 -4.25
C SER A 342 23.29 -2.35 -4.32
N GLN A 343 22.33 -2.76 -5.15
CA GLN A 343 22.08 -4.18 -5.40
C GLN A 343 23.18 -4.77 -6.28
N VAL A 344 23.59 -6.01 -6.03
CA VAL A 344 24.60 -6.70 -6.85
C VAL A 344 23.88 -7.57 -7.89
N TYR A 345 23.90 -7.15 -9.16
CA TYR A 345 23.28 -7.93 -10.23
C TYR A 345 24.09 -9.21 -10.50
N CYS A 346 23.45 -10.37 -10.39
CA CYS A 346 24.06 -11.69 -10.65
C CYS A 346 23.64 -12.23 -12.03
N ASN A 347 24.60 -12.42 -12.92
CA ASN A 347 24.41 -13.11 -14.19
C ASN A 347 24.92 -14.56 -14.12
N TYR A 348 24.19 -15.48 -14.76
CA TYR A 348 24.55 -16.89 -14.83
C TYR A 348 24.59 -17.36 -16.29
N SER A 349 25.78 -17.54 -16.85
CA SER A 349 25.98 -17.77 -18.29
C SER A 349 25.49 -19.15 -18.76
N THR A 350 25.38 -19.36 -20.08
CA THR A 350 25.12 -20.70 -20.66
C THR A 350 26.28 -21.67 -20.48
N ALA A 351 27.47 -21.18 -20.13
CA ALA A 351 28.63 -21.99 -19.74
C ALA A 351 28.62 -22.40 -18.25
N ASN A 352 27.52 -22.11 -17.52
CA ASN A 352 27.35 -22.35 -16.10
C ASN A 352 28.29 -21.54 -15.19
N GLU A 353 28.73 -20.36 -15.65
CA GLU A 353 29.59 -19.44 -14.89
C GLU A 353 28.74 -18.36 -14.23
N VAL A 354 28.98 -18.10 -12.94
CA VAL A 354 28.44 -16.94 -12.22
C VAL A 354 29.36 -15.74 -12.47
N THR A 355 28.77 -14.61 -12.83
CA THR A 355 29.47 -13.33 -13.00
C THR A 355 28.58 -12.19 -12.49
N TYR A 356 29.18 -11.12 -12.00
CA TYR A 356 28.45 -9.95 -11.51
C TYR A 356 28.57 -8.78 -12.50
N ALA A 357 27.61 -7.86 -12.49
CA ALA A 357 27.71 -6.61 -13.23
C ALA A 357 28.83 -5.73 -12.63
N PRO A 358 29.67 -5.07 -13.44
CA PRO A 358 30.70 -4.16 -12.93
C PRO A 358 30.12 -2.95 -12.19
N GLU A 359 30.74 -2.56 -11.07
CA GLU A 359 30.33 -1.39 -10.27
C GLU A 359 30.48 -0.06 -11.03
N GLU A 360 31.37 -0.03 -12.03
CA GLU A 360 31.64 1.14 -12.88
C GLU A 360 30.70 1.29 -14.08
N LEU A 361 29.67 0.44 -14.23
CA LEU A 361 28.67 0.64 -15.27
C LEU A 361 27.90 1.96 -15.04
N PRO A 362 27.77 2.85 -16.06
CA PRO A 362 27.02 4.09 -15.92
C PRO A 362 25.54 3.89 -15.65
N ASP A 363 24.93 2.89 -16.31
CA ASP A 363 23.53 2.52 -16.20
C ASP A 363 23.43 1.03 -15.84
N GLY A 364 22.49 0.66 -14.97
CA GLY A 364 22.15 -0.74 -14.71
C GLY A 364 23.22 -1.58 -13.98
N ARG A 365 24.09 -0.94 -13.19
CA ARG A 365 25.08 -1.61 -12.33
C ARG A 365 24.47 -2.50 -11.24
N GLY A 366 23.27 -2.16 -10.77
CA GLY A 366 22.52 -2.92 -9.78
C GLY A 366 21.17 -3.41 -10.29
N ASP A 367 20.09 -3.12 -9.56
CA ASP A 367 18.75 -3.58 -9.91
C ASP A 367 18.19 -2.84 -11.14
N LEU A 368 17.72 -3.60 -12.13
CA LEU A 368 17.21 -3.10 -13.40
C LEU A 368 15.72 -2.70 -13.37
N ARG A 369 15.00 -2.85 -12.24
CA ARG A 369 13.59 -2.44 -12.16
C ARG A 369 13.42 -0.92 -12.15
N LEU A 370 14.31 -0.16 -11.52
CA LEU A 370 14.20 1.31 -11.49
C LEU A 370 14.11 1.92 -12.91
N PRO A 371 15.02 1.64 -13.86
CA PRO A 371 14.89 2.14 -15.23
C PRO A 371 13.72 1.51 -16.04
N SER A 372 13.12 0.41 -15.57
CA SER A 372 11.85 -0.10 -16.12
C SER A 372 10.62 0.59 -15.53
N ILE A 373 10.70 1.10 -14.30
CA ILE A 373 9.61 1.85 -13.65
C ILE A 373 9.62 3.29 -14.13
N VAL A 374 10.80 3.90 -14.21
CA VAL A 374 11.02 5.31 -14.55
C VAL A 374 11.78 5.40 -15.86
N GLN A 375 11.13 5.95 -16.88
CA GLN A 375 11.74 6.23 -18.17
C GLN A 375 12.03 7.73 -18.28
N GLU A 376 13.31 8.08 -18.44
CA GLU A 376 13.76 9.46 -18.61
C GLU A 376 14.09 9.78 -20.08
N GLY A 377 14.09 11.07 -20.43
CA GLY A 377 14.34 11.52 -21.80
C GLY A 377 14.34 13.03 -21.93
N SER A 378 14.17 13.52 -23.16
CA SER A 378 14.10 14.94 -23.47
C SER A 378 13.03 15.21 -24.54
N VAL A 379 12.29 16.30 -24.35
CA VAL A 379 11.16 16.70 -25.19
C VAL A 379 11.27 18.17 -25.59
N ASN A 380 10.93 18.48 -26.84
CA ASN A 380 10.85 19.86 -27.30
C ASN A 380 9.43 20.40 -27.06
N TYR A 381 9.30 21.37 -26.17
CA TYR A 381 8.03 22.03 -25.86
C TYR A 381 8.23 23.55 -25.79
N ASP A 382 7.38 24.29 -26.51
CA ASP A 382 7.48 25.75 -26.66
C ASP A 382 8.88 26.21 -27.15
N ASN A 383 9.40 25.51 -28.16
CA ASN A 383 10.73 25.71 -28.75
C ASN A 383 11.93 25.53 -27.78
N ALA A 384 11.71 24.95 -26.60
CA ALA A 384 12.75 24.64 -25.63
C ALA A 384 12.81 23.12 -25.36
N TRP A 385 14.02 22.56 -25.33
CA TRP A 385 14.24 21.20 -24.86
C TRP A 385 14.14 21.15 -23.33
N ARG A 386 13.37 20.19 -22.82
CA ARG A 386 13.14 19.96 -21.38
C ARG A 386 13.40 18.49 -21.06
N PRO A 387 13.99 18.16 -19.90
CA PRO A 387 13.96 16.79 -19.39
C PRO A 387 12.52 16.28 -19.30
N SER A 388 12.31 14.99 -19.51
CA SER A 388 11.01 14.33 -19.39
C SER A 388 11.11 13.07 -18.55
N GLN A 389 10.16 12.85 -17.65
CA GLN A 389 10.08 11.68 -16.76
C GLN A 389 8.76 10.94 -17.00
N THR A 390 8.79 9.61 -17.04
CA THR A 390 7.59 8.75 -17.06
C THR A 390 7.73 7.60 -16.08
N VAL A 391 7.03 7.69 -14.95
CA VAL A 391 6.71 6.58 -14.05
C VAL A 391 5.59 5.75 -14.67
N LEU A 392 5.91 4.56 -15.19
CA LEU A 392 4.96 3.69 -15.92
C LEU A 392 3.79 3.21 -15.05
N LYS A 393 3.94 3.21 -13.73
CA LYS A 393 2.85 2.90 -12.77
C LYS A 393 1.68 3.91 -12.86
N TYR A 394 1.87 5.06 -13.51
CA TYR A 394 0.84 6.08 -13.82
C TYR A 394 0.65 6.32 -15.32
N SER A 395 0.68 5.24 -16.11
CA SER A 395 0.38 5.27 -17.54
C SER A 395 -1.11 5.50 -17.86
N SER A 396 -2.01 5.19 -16.94
CA SER A 396 -3.47 5.32 -17.06
C SER A 396 -4.03 6.36 -16.07
N ALA A 397 -5.35 6.55 -16.07
CA ALA A 397 -6.04 7.33 -15.04
C ALA A 397 -6.45 6.49 -13.82
N ASN A 398 -6.38 5.15 -13.92
CA ASN A 398 -6.81 4.25 -12.84
C ASN A 398 -5.71 4.11 -11.78
N VAL A 399 -6.11 4.03 -10.51
CA VAL A 399 -5.14 3.93 -9.39
C VAL A 399 -5.07 2.50 -8.89
N ARG A 400 -3.92 1.85 -9.09
CA ARG A 400 -3.68 0.44 -8.72
C ARG A 400 -3.53 0.33 -7.20
N ILE A 401 -4.29 -0.56 -6.56
CA ILE A 401 -4.27 -0.77 -5.11
C ILE A 401 -3.45 -2.02 -4.73
N TYR A 402 -3.61 -3.10 -5.49
CA TYR A 402 -2.94 -4.38 -5.20
C TYR A 402 -2.35 -5.00 -6.46
N ARG A 403 -1.12 -5.51 -6.31
CA ARG A 403 -0.44 -6.40 -7.27
C ARG A 403 -0.06 -7.72 -6.62
N ARG A 404 0.16 -8.75 -7.42
CA ARG A 404 0.63 -10.08 -6.99
C ARG A 404 1.90 -9.99 -6.15
N ALA A 405 2.93 -9.26 -6.58
CA ALA A 405 4.15 -9.10 -5.80
C ALA A 405 3.92 -8.53 -4.40
N MET A 406 3.04 -7.53 -4.25
CA MET A 406 2.68 -6.95 -2.95
C MET A 406 2.10 -8.01 -2.00
N VAL A 407 1.26 -8.93 -2.50
CA VAL A 407 0.70 -10.03 -1.70
C VAL A 407 1.79 -11.01 -1.26
N TYR A 408 2.75 -11.35 -2.13
CA TYR A 408 3.88 -12.20 -1.77
C TYR A 408 4.82 -11.52 -0.75
N LEU A 409 5.12 -10.22 -0.90
CA LEU A 409 5.92 -9.45 0.04
C LEU A 409 5.27 -9.37 1.43
N ARG A 410 3.96 -9.08 1.50
CA ARG A 410 3.24 -9.04 2.78
C ARG A 410 3.07 -10.42 3.41
N MET A 411 2.95 -11.48 2.61
CA MET A 411 3.03 -12.86 3.08
C MET A 411 4.41 -13.17 3.66
N ALA A 412 5.49 -12.76 2.98
CA ALA A 412 6.85 -12.94 3.46
C ALA A 412 7.11 -12.16 4.77
N GLU A 413 6.65 -10.91 4.87
CA GLU A 413 6.70 -10.13 6.13
C GLU A 413 5.94 -10.82 7.27
N ALA A 414 4.73 -11.31 7.00
CA ALA A 414 3.95 -12.05 7.97
C ALA A 414 4.63 -13.37 8.39
N LEU A 415 5.19 -14.13 7.46
CA LEU A 415 5.97 -15.35 7.75
C LEU A 415 7.21 -15.05 8.58
N ASN A 416 7.96 -14.01 8.22
CA ASN A 416 9.13 -13.56 8.95
C ASN A 416 8.77 -13.24 10.41
N ARG A 417 7.75 -12.40 10.62
CA ARG A 417 7.29 -12.01 11.97
C ARG A 417 6.58 -13.12 12.75
N ALA A 418 6.12 -14.17 12.08
CA ALA A 418 5.61 -15.38 12.70
C ALA A 418 6.72 -16.37 13.14
N GLY A 419 7.99 -16.04 12.93
CA GLY A 419 9.14 -16.87 13.31
C GLY A 419 9.77 -17.68 12.18
N TYR A 420 9.45 -17.38 10.91
CA TYR A 420 9.89 -18.13 9.73
C TYR A 420 10.73 -17.29 8.75
N PRO A 421 11.85 -16.68 9.18
CA PRO A 421 12.68 -15.82 8.34
C PRO A 421 13.18 -16.53 7.08
N ARG A 422 13.46 -17.84 7.15
CA ARG A 422 13.84 -18.64 5.97
C ARG A 422 12.73 -18.69 4.93
N PHE A 423 11.47 -18.90 5.34
CA PHE A 423 10.35 -18.93 4.40
C PHE A 423 10.16 -17.58 3.71
N ALA A 424 10.27 -16.50 4.48
CA ALA A 424 10.24 -15.15 3.93
C ALA A 424 11.39 -14.90 2.93
N TYR A 425 12.61 -15.32 3.25
CA TYR A 425 13.77 -15.20 2.36
C TYR A 425 13.63 -16.00 1.06
N GLU A 426 13.16 -17.26 1.09
CA GLU A 426 12.99 -18.05 -0.14
C GLU A 426 11.99 -17.39 -1.12
N ILE A 427 11.01 -16.60 -0.64
CA ILE A 427 10.11 -15.82 -1.50
C ILE A 427 10.85 -14.69 -2.25
N LEU A 428 11.93 -14.15 -1.67
CA LEU A 428 12.74 -13.10 -2.29
C LEU A 428 13.82 -13.67 -3.21
N ALA A 429 14.45 -14.78 -2.82
CA ALA A 429 15.62 -15.35 -3.48
C ALA A 429 15.28 -16.32 -4.63
N ASP A 430 14.83 -17.54 -4.32
CA ASP A 430 14.64 -18.62 -5.30
C ASP A 430 13.17 -18.74 -5.79
N GLY A 431 12.23 -18.25 -5.00
CA GLY A 431 10.81 -18.58 -5.10
C GLY A 431 10.45 -19.83 -4.28
N VAL A 432 9.16 -20.19 -4.26
CA VAL A 432 8.64 -21.23 -3.35
C VAL A 432 7.95 -22.38 -4.08
N ASN A 433 8.29 -23.62 -3.68
CA ASN A 433 7.52 -24.83 -3.96
C ASN A 433 7.66 -25.86 -2.82
N ASP A 434 6.89 -26.95 -2.86
CA ASP A 434 6.88 -27.98 -1.82
C ASP A 434 8.27 -28.63 -1.59
N SER A 435 9.15 -28.64 -2.59
CA SER A 435 10.53 -29.11 -2.45
C SER A 435 11.41 -28.10 -1.72
N ILE A 436 11.32 -26.81 -2.03
CA ILE A 436 12.00 -25.74 -1.29
C ILE A 436 11.55 -25.74 0.18
N VAL A 437 10.24 -25.81 0.43
CA VAL A 437 9.66 -25.89 1.79
C VAL A 437 10.24 -27.08 2.57
N ARG A 438 10.26 -28.25 1.94
CA ARG A 438 10.75 -29.50 2.55
C ARG A 438 12.26 -29.49 2.81
N ALA A 439 13.06 -28.92 1.90
CA ALA A 439 14.51 -28.98 1.96
C ALA A 439 15.16 -27.83 2.75
N ARG A 440 14.58 -26.62 2.70
CA ARG A 440 15.22 -25.39 3.21
C ARG A 440 14.50 -24.73 4.40
N ILE A 441 13.23 -25.08 4.64
CA ILE A 441 12.40 -24.42 5.67
C ILE A 441 12.08 -25.38 6.82
N LEU A 442 11.48 -26.54 6.53
CA LEU A 442 11.11 -27.52 7.57
C LEU A 442 12.26 -27.98 8.49
N PRO A 443 13.51 -28.16 8.03
CA PRO A 443 14.62 -28.54 8.92
C PRO A 443 14.96 -27.52 10.02
N TYR A 444 14.42 -26.30 9.94
CA TYR A 444 14.65 -25.21 10.89
C TYR A 444 13.41 -24.88 11.74
N CYS A 445 12.32 -25.64 11.60
CA CYS A 445 11.14 -25.49 12.46
C CYS A 445 11.41 -26.14 13.83
N PRO A 446 11.37 -25.40 14.96
CA PRO A 446 11.82 -25.92 16.25
C PRO A 446 10.81 -26.87 16.91
N THR A 447 9.52 -26.80 16.53
CA THR A 447 8.47 -27.68 17.06
C THR A 447 7.66 -28.38 15.97
N LEU A 448 6.88 -29.40 16.38
CA LEU A 448 5.89 -30.05 15.54
C LEU A 448 4.74 -29.11 15.14
N GLU A 449 4.39 -28.13 15.99
CA GLU A 449 3.36 -27.13 15.67
C GLU A 449 3.84 -26.20 14.55
N ASP A 450 5.09 -25.75 14.63
CA ASP A 450 5.72 -24.91 13.61
C ASP A 450 5.86 -25.66 12.28
N SER A 451 6.25 -26.94 12.36
CA SER A 451 6.33 -27.83 11.20
C SER A 451 4.96 -28.00 10.54
N ALA A 452 3.90 -28.22 11.34
CA ALA A 452 2.53 -28.34 10.84
C ALA A 452 1.98 -27.03 10.27
N PHE A 453 2.33 -25.88 10.86
CA PHE A 453 1.99 -24.56 10.32
C PHE A 453 2.62 -24.35 8.94
N VAL A 454 3.93 -24.61 8.80
CA VAL A 454 4.65 -24.49 7.51
C VAL A 454 4.11 -25.48 6.47
N GLN A 455 3.77 -26.72 6.88
CA GLN A 455 3.13 -27.72 6.00
C GLN A 455 1.71 -27.31 5.54
N GLY A 456 1.07 -26.33 6.18
CA GLY A 456 -0.20 -25.75 5.71
C GLY A 456 -0.06 -24.94 4.41
N PHE A 457 1.16 -24.55 4.03
CA PHE A 457 1.47 -23.81 2.80
C PHE A 457 1.95 -24.80 1.73
N SER A 458 1.03 -25.28 0.88
CA SER A 458 1.36 -26.15 -0.24
C SER A 458 1.53 -25.34 -1.53
N PHE A 459 2.69 -25.50 -2.15
CA PHE A 459 3.05 -24.95 -3.44
C PHE A 459 3.47 -26.12 -4.35
N PRO A 460 2.51 -26.87 -4.92
CA PRO A 460 2.80 -28.13 -5.63
C PRO A 460 3.83 -27.95 -6.74
N GLU A 461 4.82 -28.83 -6.80
CA GLU A 461 5.98 -28.71 -7.70
C GLU A 461 5.59 -28.74 -9.20
N ASN A 462 4.41 -29.27 -9.54
CA ASN A 462 3.83 -29.26 -10.89
C ASN A 462 3.04 -27.97 -11.25
N ARG A 463 2.94 -27.03 -10.30
CA ARG A 463 2.24 -25.75 -10.44
C ARG A 463 3.12 -24.55 -10.10
N TYR A 464 4.08 -24.75 -9.20
CA TYR A 464 5.10 -23.79 -8.80
C TYR A 464 6.45 -24.37 -9.21
N VAL A 465 6.80 -24.14 -10.47
CA VAL A 465 8.03 -24.63 -11.08
C VAL A 465 9.09 -23.54 -10.89
N VAL A 466 9.93 -23.74 -9.87
CA VAL A 466 11.00 -22.81 -9.49
C VAL A 466 12.13 -22.82 -10.52
N ARG A 467 12.77 -21.65 -10.70
CA ARG A 467 13.99 -21.53 -11.50
C ARG A 467 15.14 -22.24 -10.78
N CYS A 468 15.77 -23.19 -11.47
CA CYS A 468 17.00 -23.83 -11.06
C CYS A 468 17.72 -24.43 -12.29
N LEU A 469 18.93 -24.99 -12.10
CA LEU A 469 19.78 -25.48 -13.19
C LEU A 469 19.17 -26.60 -14.03
N ASP A 470 18.42 -27.51 -13.39
CA ASP A 470 17.87 -28.70 -14.02
C ASP A 470 16.48 -28.47 -14.64
N THR A 471 15.84 -27.34 -14.35
CA THR A 471 14.51 -27.01 -14.86
C THR A 471 14.58 -26.45 -16.27
N LYS A 472 13.77 -26.98 -17.19
CA LYS A 472 13.64 -26.44 -18.55
C LYS A 472 13.02 -25.05 -18.50
N ALA A 473 13.65 -24.08 -19.16
CA ALA A 473 13.23 -22.68 -19.14
C ALA A 473 11.75 -22.44 -19.53
N THR A 474 11.17 -23.28 -20.39
CA THR A 474 9.75 -23.22 -20.82
C THR A 474 8.76 -23.57 -19.72
N ASP A 475 9.20 -24.28 -18.69
CA ASP A 475 8.34 -24.88 -17.68
C ASP A 475 8.29 -24.00 -16.41
N ILE A 476 9.25 -23.07 -16.28
CA ILE A 476 9.45 -22.18 -15.13
C ILE A 476 8.35 -21.12 -15.07
N ASN A 477 7.71 -21.01 -13.91
CA ASN A 477 6.70 -19.98 -13.63
C ASN A 477 6.85 -19.33 -12.25
N THR A 478 7.88 -19.73 -11.49
CA THR A 478 8.20 -19.20 -10.17
C THR A 478 9.68 -18.82 -10.12
N MET A 479 9.97 -17.59 -9.71
CA MET A 479 11.29 -17.11 -9.29
C MET A 479 11.12 -16.27 -8.02
N GLY A 480 12.23 -15.98 -7.33
CA GLY A 480 12.22 -15.00 -6.25
C GLY A 480 11.97 -13.59 -6.77
N LEU A 481 11.41 -12.73 -5.93
CA LEU A 481 11.12 -11.34 -6.31
C LEU A 481 12.37 -10.55 -6.68
N HIS A 482 13.49 -10.74 -5.98
CA HIS A 482 14.73 -10.01 -6.22
C HIS A 482 15.31 -10.29 -7.61
N SER A 483 15.04 -11.48 -8.15
CA SER A 483 15.40 -11.88 -9.50
C SER A 483 14.69 -11.11 -10.62
N ARG A 484 13.61 -10.37 -10.30
CA ARG A 484 12.91 -9.51 -11.26
C ARG A 484 13.76 -8.31 -11.71
N GLY A 485 14.80 -7.94 -10.97
CA GLY A 485 15.70 -6.84 -11.32
C GLY A 485 17.19 -7.12 -11.14
N SER A 486 17.57 -8.09 -10.30
CA SER A 486 18.96 -8.38 -9.95
C SER A 486 19.47 -9.76 -10.45
N GLY A 487 18.78 -10.34 -11.45
CA GLY A 487 19.26 -11.49 -12.21
C GLY A 487 19.00 -12.86 -11.59
N TRP A 488 20.04 -13.67 -11.42
CA TRP A 488 20.00 -15.03 -10.89
C TRP A 488 20.30 -15.05 -9.39
N THR A 489 19.32 -14.61 -8.58
CA THR A 489 19.47 -14.48 -7.11
C THR A 489 19.80 -15.79 -6.42
N GLU A 490 19.31 -16.93 -6.92
CA GLU A 490 19.60 -18.27 -6.39
C GLU A 490 21.10 -18.66 -6.46
N PHE A 491 21.91 -17.92 -7.22
CA PHE A 491 23.37 -18.06 -7.30
C PHE A 491 24.12 -16.82 -6.80
N ASN A 492 23.42 -15.81 -6.27
CA ASN A 492 24.01 -14.55 -5.84
C ASN A 492 24.51 -14.62 -4.40
N GLU A 493 25.82 -14.74 -4.20
CA GLU A 493 26.40 -14.83 -2.85
C GLU A 493 26.23 -13.54 -2.03
N HIS A 494 26.00 -12.40 -2.70
CA HIS A 494 25.76 -11.11 -2.07
C HIS A 494 24.31 -10.93 -1.55
N TYR A 495 23.37 -11.79 -1.99
CA TYR A 495 21.98 -11.81 -1.52
C TYR A 495 21.70 -13.06 -0.67
N ALA A 496 22.68 -13.53 0.10
CA ALA A 496 22.56 -14.73 0.92
C ALA A 496 21.67 -14.56 2.17
N PHE A 497 21.06 -15.65 2.64
CA PHE A 497 20.30 -15.68 3.89
C PHE A 497 21.17 -15.25 5.09
N PRO A 498 20.71 -14.31 5.94
CA PRO A 498 21.53 -13.77 7.03
C PRO A 498 21.80 -14.81 8.14
N VAL A 499 23.00 -15.37 8.14
CA VAL A 499 23.47 -16.25 9.23
C VAL A 499 23.95 -15.39 10.41
N ALA A 500 23.48 -15.72 11.62
CA ALA A 500 23.86 -15.02 12.83
C ALA A 500 25.36 -15.24 13.15
N PRO A 501 26.16 -14.18 13.37
CA PRO A 501 27.55 -14.31 13.81
C PRO A 501 27.71 -15.04 15.15
N GLU A 502 28.89 -15.60 15.39
CA GLU A 502 29.23 -16.22 16.68
C GLU A 502 29.07 -15.20 17.83
N GLY A 503 28.44 -15.65 18.93
CA GLY A 503 28.15 -14.80 20.09
C GLY A 503 26.80 -14.08 20.07
N VAL A 504 26.04 -14.12 18.98
CA VAL A 504 24.64 -13.64 18.96
C VAL A 504 23.76 -14.60 19.79
N ALA A 505 23.16 -14.09 20.87
CA ALA A 505 22.39 -14.90 21.82
C ALA A 505 21.01 -15.33 21.28
N ASP A 506 20.33 -14.47 20.52
CA ASP A 506 19.07 -14.78 19.85
C ASP A 506 19.26 -14.75 18.32
N THR A 507 19.57 -15.93 17.78
CA THR A 507 19.84 -16.12 16.35
C THR A 507 18.58 -15.99 15.51
N LEU A 508 17.39 -16.25 16.08
CA LEU A 508 16.11 -16.13 15.38
C LEU A 508 15.71 -14.66 15.26
N GLN A 509 15.79 -13.88 16.35
CA GLN A 509 15.51 -12.45 16.30
C GLN A 509 16.49 -11.72 15.36
N TYR A 510 17.78 -12.07 15.36
CA TYR A 510 18.75 -11.54 14.39
C TYR A 510 18.35 -11.83 12.94
N GLN A 511 17.98 -13.09 12.64
CA GLN A 511 17.50 -13.48 11.32
C GLN A 511 16.22 -12.73 10.93
N MET A 512 15.29 -12.57 11.87
CA MET A 512 14.03 -11.87 11.64
C MET A 512 14.23 -10.38 11.34
N GLU A 513 15.13 -9.70 12.07
CA GLU A 513 15.47 -8.30 11.81
C GLU A 513 16.16 -8.13 10.45
N LYS A 514 17.13 -9.00 10.13
CA LYS A 514 17.87 -8.91 8.86
C LYS A 514 17.01 -9.25 7.64
N VAL A 515 16.14 -10.26 7.73
CA VAL A 515 15.18 -10.55 6.66
C VAL A 515 14.09 -9.47 6.58
N GLU A 516 13.72 -8.80 7.69
CA GLU A 516 12.82 -7.65 7.65
C GLU A 516 13.47 -6.43 6.98
N ASP A 517 14.78 -6.21 7.17
CA ASP A 517 15.53 -5.19 6.41
C ASP A 517 15.49 -5.51 4.90
N MET A 518 15.80 -6.76 4.50
CA MET A 518 15.74 -7.21 3.10
C MET A 518 14.34 -7.07 2.49
N LEU A 519 13.28 -7.37 3.26
CA LEU A 519 11.88 -7.23 2.82
C LEU A 519 11.49 -5.77 2.59
N VAL A 520 11.95 -4.85 3.44
CA VAL A 520 11.69 -3.42 3.30
C VAL A 520 12.42 -2.86 2.08
N ASP A 521 13.64 -3.32 1.81
CA ASP A 521 14.42 -2.84 0.68
C ASP A 521 13.95 -3.44 -0.66
N GLU A 522 13.62 -4.74 -0.70
CA GLU A 522 12.95 -5.38 -1.84
C GLU A 522 11.56 -4.78 -2.11
N GLY A 523 10.84 -4.40 -1.05
CA GLY A 523 9.58 -3.66 -1.14
C GLY A 523 9.74 -2.28 -1.75
N ALA A 524 10.87 -1.60 -1.56
CA ALA A 524 11.15 -0.35 -2.28
C ALA A 524 11.40 -0.58 -3.77
N LEU A 525 12.25 -1.54 -4.12
CA LEU A 525 12.59 -1.85 -5.52
C LEU A 525 11.36 -2.28 -6.33
N GLU A 526 10.52 -3.14 -5.75
CA GLU A 526 9.32 -3.66 -6.41
C GLU A 526 8.15 -2.66 -6.36
N LEU A 527 7.86 -2.07 -5.19
CA LEU A 527 6.63 -1.31 -4.92
C LEU A 527 6.80 0.22 -4.86
N ALA A 528 7.96 0.79 -5.21
CA ALA A 528 8.13 2.25 -5.32
C ALA A 528 6.97 2.90 -6.08
N PHE A 529 6.44 4.01 -5.58
CA PHE A 529 5.28 4.70 -6.17
C PHE A 529 3.97 3.86 -6.13
N GLU A 530 3.67 3.12 -5.06
CA GLU A 530 2.39 2.36 -4.92
C GLU A 530 1.57 2.70 -3.66
N GLY A 531 1.92 3.76 -2.94
CA GLY A 531 1.14 4.27 -1.80
C GLY A 531 1.40 3.57 -0.47
N GLN A 532 2.44 2.74 -0.39
CA GLN A 532 2.66 1.87 0.77
C GLN A 532 3.90 2.28 1.57
N ARG A 533 4.87 2.96 0.96
CA ARG A 533 6.23 3.06 1.51
C ARG A 533 6.30 3.61 2.94
N PHE A 534 5.72 4.78 3.19
CA PHE A 534 5.71 5.39 4.51
C PHE A 534 5.01 4.50 5.54
N TYR A 535 3.92 3.83 5.16
CA TYR A 535 3.18 2.93 6.04
C TYR A 535 3.96 1.64 6.34
N ASP A 536 4.77 1.14 5.40
CA ASP A 536 5.65 0.00 5.61
C ASP A 536 6.80 0.35 6.57
N LEU A 537 7.44 1.52 6.37
CA LEU A 537 8.44 2.05 7.31
C LEU A 537 7.85 2.28 8.70
N MET A 538 6.64 2.84 8.77
CA MET A 538 5.92 3.09 10.02
C MET A 538 5.60 1.78 10.73
N ARG A 539 5.13 0.76 10.01
CA ARG A 539 4.81 -0.56 10.56
C ARG A 539 6.04 -1.20 11.21
N VAL A 540 7.19 -1.18 10.53
CA VAL A 540 8.44 -1.74 11.06
C VAL A 540 8.95 -0.91 12.24
N ALA A 541 8.97 0.42 12.15
CA ALA A 541 9.40 1.30 13.24
C ALA A 541 8.53 1.15 14.51
N LEU A 542 7.20 1.06 14.37
CA LEU A 542 6.30 0.78 15.49
C LEU A 542 6.55 -0.61 16.09
N ARG A 543 6.73 -1.64 15.25
CA ARG A 543 6.96 -3.04 15.65
C ARG A 543 8.28 -3.25 16.37
N ARG A 544 9.37 -2.63 15.89
CA ARG A 544 10.68 -2.61 16.55
C ARG A 544 10.72 -1.69 17.77
N ASN A 545 9.70 -0.85 17.93
CA ASN A 545 9.69 0.30 18.84
C ASN A 545 10.89 1.24 18.64
N ASP A 546 11.30 1.42 17.38
CA ASP A 546 12.43 2.23 16.96
C ASP A 546 12.01 3.29 15.93
N PRO A 547 11.70 4.52 16.39
CA PRO A 547 11.46 5.67 15.50
C PRO A 547 12.62 5.99 14.54
N ALA A 548 13.87 5.68 14.92
CA ALA A 548 15.03 6.00 14.10
C ALA A 548 15.06 5.18 12.80
N TYR A 549 14.49 3.97 12.79
CA TYR A 549 14.38 3.13 11.59
C TYR A 549 13.65 3.84 10.44
N LEU A 550 12.49 4.44 10.73
CA LEU A 550 11.74 5.24 9.76
C LEU A 550 12.45 6.57 9.48
N ALA A 551 12.95 7.23 10.53
CA ALA A 551 13.53 8.56 10.39
C ALA A 551 14.80 8.57 9.51
N GLU A 552 15.71 7.61 9.70
CA GLU A 552 16.97 7.56 8.94
C GLU A 552 16.77 7.26 7.46
N LYS A 553 15.79 6.40 7.09
CA LYS A 553 15.44 6.18 5.68
C LYS A 553 14.85 7.44 5.05
N ILE A 554 13.94 8.16 5.73
CA ILE A 554 13.38 9.42 5.20
C ILE A 554 14.44 10.55 5.16
N TYR A 555 15.39 10.60 6.10
CA TYR A 555 16.52 11.54 5.98
C TYR A 555 17.36 11.25 4.73
N ALA A 556 17.52 9.98 4.34
CA ALA A 556 18.27 9.61 3.14
C ALA A 556 17.53 9.96 1.82
N ARG A 557 16.27 10.42 1.84
CA ARG A 557 15.46 10.76 0.63
C ARG A 557 16.25 11.51 -0.45
N ARG A 558 17.10 12.48 -0.07
CA ARG A 558 17.89 13.29 -1.01
C ARG A 558 19.22 12.66 -1.48
N GLY A 559 19.42 11.38 -1.20
CA GLY A 559 20.70 10.67 -1.31
C GLY A 559 21.55 10.87 -0.06
N GLU A 560 22.49 9.96 0.18
CA GLU A 560 23.33 9.95 1.39
C GLU A 560 24.04 11.29 1.68
N ASP A 561 24.62 11.92 0.65
CA ASP A 561 25.33 13.21 0.77
C ASP A 561 24.45 14.35 1.32
N ARG A 562 23.12 14.27 1.12
CA ARG A 562 22.14 15.26 1.58
C ARG A 562 21.33 14.81 2.79
N ARG A 563 21.66 13.66 3.40
CA ARG A 563 20.99 13.15 4.62
C ARG A 563 20.98 14.18 5.76
N GLY A 564 22.06 14.96 5.91
CA GLY A 564 22.16 16.02 6.92
C GLY A 564 21.23 17.22 6.67
N GLU A 565 20.91 17.54 5.42
CA GLU A 565 19.97 18.59 5.03
C GLU A 565 18.55 18.19 5.42
N MET A 566 18.09 17.02 4.96
CA MET A 566 16.77 16.47 5.30
C MET A 566 16.59 16.32 6.82
N ARG A 567 17.61 15.78 7.52
CA ARG A 567 17.59 15.71 8.99
C ARG A 567 17.46 17.08 9.65
N SER A 568 17.99 18.14 9.05
CA SER A 568 17.85 19.49 9.61
C SER A 568 16.45 20.08 9.40
N LEU A 569 15.72 19.63 8.37
CA LEU A 569 14.36 20.07 8.06
C LEU A 569 13.30 19.38 8.95
N ILE A 570 13.30 18.04 9.01
CA ILE A 570 12.14 17.26 9.51
C ILE A 570 12.42 16.44 10.79
N LYS A 571 13.56 16.63 11.46
CA LYS A 571 13.93 15.83 12.65
C LYS A 571 12.97 16.00 13.83
N ALA A 572 12.37 17.16 14.02
CA ALA A 572 11.43 17.36 15.12
C ALA A 572 10.17 16.50 14.92
N GLN A 573 9.65 16.49 13.69
CA GLN A 573 8.47 15.77 13.25
C GLN A 573 8.70 14.26 13.23
N LEU A 574 9.86 13.78 12.76
CA LEU A 574 10.12 12.34 12.72
C LEU A 574 10.52 11.73 14.08
N ALA A 575 10.92 12.54 15.07
CA ALA A 575 11.22 12.08 16.41
C ALA A 575 9.98 11.80 17.28
N ASP A 576 8.83 12.43 16.99
CA ASP A 576 7.56 12.17 17.65
C ASP A 576 6.66 11.28 16.79
N LYS A 577 6.20 10.15 17.35
CA LYS A 577 5.28 9.23 16.67
C LYS A 577 3.92 9.87 16.39
N HIS A 578 3.50 10.88 17.16
CA HIS A 578 2.23 11.56 16.91
C HIS A 578 2.27 12.40 15.63
N SER A 579 3.39 13.08 15.35
CA SER A 579 3.62 13.86 14.13
C SER A 579 3.77 13.03 12.84
N TRP A 580 3.77 11.70 12.94
CA TRP A 580 3.67 10.81 11.77
C TRP A 580 2.26 10.76 11.18
N TYR A 581 1.26 11.08 12.01
CA TYR A 581 -0.16 11.08 11.68
C TYR A 581 -0.66 12.49 11.35
N LEU A 582 -1.71 12.56 10.55
CA LEU A 582 -2.41 13.79 10.26
C LEU A 582 -3.39 14.14 11.38
N SER A 583 -3.51 15.42 11.68
CA SER A 583 -4.58 16.01 12.47
C SER A 583 -5.57 16.78 11.57
N TRP A 584 -6.82 16.87 12.02
CA TRP A 584 -7.84 17.66 11.34
C TRP A 584 -8.72 18.39 12.36
N ARG A 585 -8.59 19.71 12.42
CA ARG A 585 -9.34 20.65 13.28
C ARG A 585 -9.38 20.27 14.77
N GLY A 586 -8.38 19.54 15.27
CA GLY A 586 -8.39 18.93 16.62
C GLY A 586 -9.51 17.90 16.88
N GLN A 587 -10.21 17.43 15.84
CA GLN A 587 -11.32 16.47 15.94
C GLN A 587 -10.89 15.04 15.62
N ILE A 588 -9.98 14.87 14.68
CA ILE A 588 -9.43 13.59 14.22
C ILE A 588 -7.90 13.73 14.23
N GLY A 589 -7.17 12.67 14.58
CA GLY A 589 -5.73 12.74 14.84
C GLY A 589 -5.36 12.50 16.30
N TYR A 590 -4.08 12.69 16.59
CA TYR A 590 -3.51 12.75 17.95
C TYR A 590 -3.37 14.20 18.44
#